data_AF-A0A1M3E4Y9-F1
#
_entry.id   AF-A0A1M3E4Y9-F1
#
_cell.length_a   1.000
_cell.length_b   1.000
_cell.length_c   1.000
_cell.angle_alpha   90.00
_cell.angle_beta   90.00
_cell.angle_gamma   90.00
#
_symmetry.space_group_name_H-M   'P 1'
#
loop_
_entity.id
_entity.type
_entity.pdbx_description
1 polymer ?
#
loop_
_entity_poly.entity_id
_entity_poly.type
_entity_poly.pdbx_seq_one_letter_code
_entity_poly.pdbx_strand_id
1 'polypeptide(L)'
;MIFTTYIKNVFIRAKQRIIQVMAMGEQDIREPYESMPFGIDSAPLDGMVALYSDTSNSEESVIIGYINENQVAKMGEIRLYSLDGNGDQSTFIHLKNNGTIEFMGNTHNLVRYMPLNLGLQELVTKINTELSKIATGISGVGGVYLPTYTSLNISNSKIDELKTL
;
A
#
# COMPACT_ATOMS: atom_id res chain seq x y z
N MET A 1 -20.95 9.26 26.74
CA MET A 1 -21.88 9.69 25.67
C MET A 1 -21.05 9.91 24.43
N ILE A 2 -21.53 9.57 23.22
CA ILE A 2 -20.75 9.76 21.98
C ILE A 2 -21.24 11.02 21.27
N PHE A 3 -20.30 11.84 20.82
CA PHE A 3 -20.55 13.08 20.10
C PHE A 3 -19.80 13.11 18.77
N THR A 4 -20.24 13.98 17.87
CA THR A 4 -19.54 14.28 16.62
C THR A 4 -18.85 15.63 16.74
N THR A 5 -17.65 15.76 16.17
CA THR A 5 -16.85 16.98 16.18
C THR A 5 -16.05 17.09 14.89
N TYR A 6 -15.58 18.28 14.54
CA TYR A 6 -14.70 18.50 13.41
C TYR A 6 -13.25 18.59 13.87
N ILE A 7 -12.36 17.97 13.11
CA ILE A 7 -10.92 18.15 13.27
C ILE A 7 -10.55 19.51 12.73
N LYS A 8 -9.71 20.23 13.48
CA LYS A 8 -9.19 21.55 13.15
C LYS A 8 -7.73 21.52 12.73
N ASN A 9 -6.95 20.65 13.37
CA ASN A 9 -5.52 20.54 13.10
C ASN A 9 -4.94 19.23 13.64
N VAL A 10 -3.88 18.76 13.00
CA VAL A 10 -3.11 17.60 13.43
C VAL A 10 -1.63 17.93 13.30
N PHE A 11 -0.86 17.81 14.39
CA PHE A 11 0.58 18.07 14.39
C PHE A 11 1.33 17.18 15.37
N ILE A 12 2.67 17.14 15.24
CA ILE A 12 3.55 16.39 16.15
C ILE A 12 4.17 17.36 17.15
N ARG A 13 4.02 17.07 18.45
CA ARG A 13 4.71 17.78 19.54
C ARG A 13 5.36 16.75 20.46
N ALA A 14 6.65 16.90 20.74
CA ALA A 14 7.41 15.98 21.60
C ALA A 14 7.27 14.48 21.22
N LYS A 15 7.26 14.17 19.92
CA LYS A 15 7.06 12.81 19.35
C LYS A 15 5.67 12.20 19.57
N GLN A 16 4.69 12.99 20.01
CA GLN A 16 3.30 12.59 20.13
C GLN A 16 2.46 13.32 19.09
N ARG A 17 1.48 12.62 18.50
CA ARG A 17 0.46 13.25 17.65
C ARG A 17 -0.55 13.95 18.54
N ILE A 18 -0.79 15.22 18.27
CA ILE A 18 -1.82 16.02 18.89
C ILE A 18 -2.90 16.28 17.85
N ILE A 19 -4.15 15.96 18.18
CA ILE A 19 -5.32 16.20 17.34
C ILE A 19 -6.16 17.26 18.02
N GLN A 20 -6.40 18.36 17.32
CA GLN A 20 -7.27 19.44 17.79
C GLN A 20 -8.66 19.27 17.19
N VAL A 21 -9.68 19.27 18.04
CA VAL A 21 -11.09 19.14 17.65
C VAL A 21 -11.91 20.34 18.12
N MET A 22 -12.96 20.69 17.37
CA MET A 22 -13.93 21.74 17.73
C MET A 22 -15.13 21.14 18.45
N ALA A 23 -15.19 21.30 19.77
CA ALA A 23 -16.28 20.78 20.59
C ALA A 23 -17.56 21.64 20.46
N MET A 24 -18.23 21.99 21.56
CA MET A 24 -19.52 22.70 21.53
C MET A 24 -19.36 24.22 21.31
N GLY A 25 -18.73 24.61 20.20
CA GLY A 25 -18.60 26.00 19.74
C GLY A 25 -17.27 26.27 19.05
N GLU A 26 -17.22 27.30 18.19
CA GLU A 26 -16.02 27.65 17.38
C GLU A 26 -14.78 28.00 18.23
N GLN A 27 -14.97 28.32 19.52
CA GLN A 27 -13.92 28.68 20.47
C GLN A 27 -13.51 27.52 21.40
N ASP A 28 -14.27 26.42 21.47
CA ASP A 28 -13.98 25.28 22.35
C ASP A 28 -13.09 24.26 21.60
N ILE A 29 -11.79 24.56 21.55
CA ILE A 29 -10.78 23.67 20.94
C ILE A 29 -10.23 22.74 22.01
N ARG A 30 -10.31 21.43 21.77
CA ARG A 30 -9.81 20.40 22.69
C ARG A 30 -8.75 19.53 22.04
N GLU A 31 -7.91 18.92 22.86
CA GLU A 31 -6.82 18.01 22.46
C GLU A 31 -7.07 16.59 23.00
N PRO A 32 -8.11 15.89 22.52
CA PRO A 32 -8.41 14.53 22.96
C PRO A 32 -7.33 13.53 22.52
N TYR A 33 -7.20 12.44 23.27
CA TYR A 33 -6.38 11.32 22.86
C TYR A 33 -7.08 10.50 21.77
N GLU A 34 -6.32 9.96 20.82
CA GLU A 34 -6.84 9.08 19.78
C GLU A 34 -6.74 7.61 20.24
N SER A 35 -7.85 6.89 20.18
CA SER A 35 -7.89 5.45 20.37
C SER A 35 -7.72 4.74 19.03
N MET A 36 -6.57 4.11 18.82
CA MET A 36 -6.30 3.28 17.65
C MET A 36 -5.78 1.91 18.09
N PRO A 37 -6.09 0.83 17.33
CA PRO A 37 -5.46 -0.46 17.55
C PRO A 37 -3.93 -0.36 17.45
N PHE A 38 -3.22 -1.12 18.28
CA PHE A 38 -1.76 -1.16 18.24
C PHE A 38 -1.25 -1.52 16.84
N GLY A 39 -0.29 -0.74 16.33
CA GLY A 39 0.29 -0.92 14.99
C GLY A 39 -0.49 -0.24 13.86
N ILE A 40 -1.63 0.41 14.14
CA ILE A 40 -2.33 1.28 13.19
C ILE A 40 -2.05 2.73 13.56
N ASP A 41 -1.54 3.50 12.59
CA ASP A 41 -1.22 4.92 12.76
C ASP A 41 -1.89 5.74 11.63
N SER A 42 -2.78 6.66 11.99
CA SER A 42 -3.53 7.49 11.03
C SER A 42 -3.50 8.96 11.40
N ALA A 43 -3.17 9.83 10.45
CA ALA A 43 -3.31 11.27 10.58
C ALA A 43 -4.51 11.73 9.74
N PRO A 44 -5.65 12.07 10.36
CA PRO A 44 -6.81 12.56 9.62
C PRO A 44 -6.56 13.96 9.06
N LEU A 45 -7.28 14.32 7.99
CA LEU A 45 -7.21 15.65 7.40
C LEU A 45 -8.03 16.67 8.22
N ASP A 46 -7.71 17.95 8.03
CA ASP A 46 -8.52 19.05 8.55
C ASP A 46 -9.95 18.97 7.99
N GLY A 47 -10.94 19.29 8.82
CA GLY A 47 -12.35 19.25 8.46
C GLY A 47 -13.02 17.87 8.54
N MET A 48 -12.29 16.77 8.74
CA MET A 48 -12.92 15.45 8.92
C MET A 48 -13.76 15.41 10.20
N VAL A 49 -14.86 14.63 10.17
CA VAL A 49 -15.72 14.44 11.34
C VAL A 49 -15.18 13.30 12.21
N ALA A 50 -14.83 13.60 13.45
CA ALA A 50 -14.43 12.64 14.46
C ALA A 50 -15.61 12.26 15.37
N LEU A 51 -15.62 11.00 15.81
CA LEU A 51 -16.44 10.49 16.89
C LEU A 51 -15.61 10.51 18.17
N TYR A 52 -16.06 11.23 19.19
CA TYR A 52 -15.40 11.22 20.49
C TYR A 52 -16.37 10.86 21.61
N SER A 53 -15.82 10.35 22.71
CA SER A 53 -16.56 10.09 23.94
C SER A 53 -15.81 10.66 25.13
N ASP A 54 -16.57 11.11 26.12
CA ASP A 54 -16.05 11.40 27.44
C ASP A 54 -15.61 10.10 28.12
N THR A 55 -14.56 10.17 28.94
CA THR A 55 -14.15 9.09 29.84
C THR A 55 -14.77 9.29 31.23
N SER A 56 -14.35 8.49 32.23
CA SER A 56 -14.68 8.74 33.63
C SER A 56 -14.13 10.07 34.15
N ASN A 57 -13.15 10.66 33.47
CA ASN A 57 -12.67 12.01 33.71
C ASN A 57 -13.20 12.93 32.59
N SER A 58 -14.02 13.92 32.94
CA SER A 58 -14.65 14.84 31.97
C SER A 58 -13.65 15.72 31.21
N GLU A 59 -12.44 15.88 31.75
CA GLU A 59 -11.36 16.60 31.08
C GLU A 59 -10.59 15.71 30.07
N GLU A 60 -10.80 14.40 30.12
CA GLU A 60 -10.15 13.42 29.26
C GLU A 60 -11.18 12.84 28.30
N SER A 61 -11.33 13.50 27.15
CA SER A 61 -12.11 12.98 26.03
C SER A 61 -11.22 12.17 25.10
N VAL A 62 -11.79 11.16 24.46
CA VAL A 62 -11.06 10.25 23.57
C VAL A 62 -11.77 10.17 22.23
N ILE A 63 -11.02 10.31 21.14
CA ILE A 63 -11.48 10.03 19.78
C ILE A 63 -11.51 8.51 19.61
N ILE A 64 -12.68 7.97 19.26
CA ILE A 64 -12.89 6.54 19.05
C ILE A 64 -12.81 6.18 17.55
N GLY A 65 -12.96 7.18 16.68
CA GLY A 65 -12.77 7.01 15.24
C GLY A 65 -13.23 8.23 14.46
N TYR A 66 -13.25 8.07 13.14
CA TYR A 66 -13.66 9.11 12.20
C TYR A 66 -14.81 8.60 11.34
N ILE A 67 -15.70 9.50 10.94
CA ILE A 67 -16.72 9.18 9.95
C ILE A 67 -16.01 9.04 8.60
N ASN A 68 -16.15 7.86 8.01
CA ASN A 68 -15.55 7.58 6.71
C ASN A 68 -16.42 8.15 5.59
N GLU A 69 -15.90 9.17 4.89
CA GLU A 69 -16.55 9.78 3.72
C GLU A 69 -16.26 9.02 2.40
N ASN A 70 -15.25 8.15 2.37
CA ASN A 70 -14.82 7.37 1.21
C ASN A 70 -15.18 5.88 1.35
N GLN A 71 -16.47 5.60 1.54
CA GLN A 71 -16.98 4.23 1.77
C GLN A 71 -17.23 3.47 0.45
N VAL A 72 -16.17 2.87 -0.08
CA VAL A 72 -16.20 2.09 -1.35
C VAL A 72 -16.32 0.58 -1.14
N ALA A 73 -15.88 0.07 0.02
CA ALA A 73 -15.86 -1.35 0.31
C ALA A 73 -17.29 -1.93 0.36
N LYS A 74 -17.53 -3.03 -0.35
CA LYS A 74 -18.80 -3.76 -0.33
C LYS A 74 -18.88 -4.70 0.87
N MET A 75 -20.03 -5.36 1.02
CA MET A 75 -20.21 -6.39 2.04
C MET A 75 -19.13 -7.47 1.94
N GLY A 76 -18.43 -7.72 3.06
CA GLY A 76 -17.34 -8.68 3.15
C GLY A 76 -16.00 -8.18 2.60
N GLU A 77 -15.89 -6.90 2.21
CA GLU A 77 -14.64 -6.29 1.78
C GLU A 77 -14.02 -5.46 2.92
N ILE A 78 -12.70 -5.32 2.93
CA ILE A 78 -11.99 -4.37 3.79
C ILE A 78 -11.01 -3.56 2.95
N ARG A 79 -10.95 -2.26 3.24
CA ARG A 79 -10.15 -1.32 2.47
C ARG A 79 -9.38 -0.40 3.40
N LEU A 80 -8.07 -0.32 3.15
CA LEU A 80 -7.17 0.64 3.77
C LEU A 80 -6.72 1.61 2.69
N TYR A 81 -6.78 2.91 2.95
CA TYR A 81 -6.41 3.92 1.95
C TYR A 81 -5.81 5.16 2.63
N SER A 82 -5.08 5.94 1.85
CA SER A 82 -4.63 7.27 2.22
C SER A 82 -5.26 8.32 1.32
N LEU A 83 -5.35 9.54 1.84
CA LEU A 83 -5.76 10.73 1.10
C LEU A 83 -4.56 11.66 0.94
N ASP A 84 -4.58 12.49 -0.09
CA ASP A 84 -3.67 13.63 -0.23
C ASP A 84 -4.17 14.85 0.56
N GLY A 85 -3.45 15.98 0.48
CA GLY A 85 -3.82 17.21 1.19
C GLY A 85 -5.13 17.86 0.73
N ASN A 86 -5.71 17.43 -0.40
CA ASN A 86 -6.98 17.92 -0.92
C ASN A 86 -8.15 17.00 -0.56
N GLY A 87 -7.89 15.87 0.11
CA GLY A 87 -8.91 14.86 0.40
C GLY A 87 -9.10 13.84 -0.73
N ASP A 88 -8.31 13.90 -1.80
CA ASP A 88 -8.37 12.92 -2.88
C ASP A 88 -7.58 11.67 -2.50
N GLN A 89 -8.06 10.51 -2.92
CA GLN A 89 -7.41 9.25 -2.59
C GLN A 89 -6.08 9.08 -3.32
N SER A 90 -4.99 8.92 -2.56
CA SER A 90 -3.63 8.74 -3.10
C SER A 90 -3.28 7.26 -3.34
N THR A 91 -3.42 6.41 -2.33
CA THR A 91 -3.13 4.97 -2.45
C THR A 91 -4.09 4.12 -1.63
N PHE A 92 -4.20 2.82 -1.95
CA PHE A 92 -5.04 1.89 -1.21
C PHE A 92 -4.60 0.42 -1.32
N ILE A 93 -5.04 -0.36 -0.33
CA ILE A 93 -5.07 -1.82 -0.31
C ILE A 93 -6.53 -2.23 -0.13
N HIS A 94 -7.05 -3.07 -1.01
CA HIS A 94 -8.46 -3.51 -0.98
C HIS A 94 -8.55 -5.02 -1.02
N LEU A 95 -9.00 -5.62 0.08
CA LEU A 95 -9.31 -7.04 0.15
C LEU A 95 -10.75 -7.21 -0.31
N LYS A 96 -10.92 -7.84 -1.47
CA LYS A 96 -12.20 -8.03 -2.14
C LYS A 96 -12.84 -9.34 -1.66
N ASN A 97 -14.17 -9.38 -1.69
CA ASN A 97 -14.93 -10.56 -1.28
C ASN A 97 -14.86 -11.74 -2.28
N ASN A 98 -14.20 -11.55 -3.43
CA ASN A 98 -13.94 -12.57 -4.43
C ASN A 98 -12.56 -13.25 -4.27
N GLY A 99 -11.84 -12.97 -3.17
CA GLY A 99 -10.53 -13.54 -2.88
C GLY A 99 -9.34 -12.81 -3.52
N THR A 100 -9.58 -11.67 -4.18
CA THR A 100 -8.51 -10.83 -4.75
C THR A 100 -8.10 -9.71 -3.79
N ILE A 101 -6.84 -9.25 -3.92
CA ILE A 101 -6.33 -8.07 -3.23
C ILE A 101 -5.86 -7.07 -4.28
N GLU A 102 -6.39 -5.86 -4.25
CA GLU A 102 -5.96 -4.75 -5.11
C GLU A 102 -4.92 -3.92 -4.37
N PHE A 103 -3.76 -3.70 -5.00
CA PHE A 103 -2.72 -2.79 -4.54
C PHE A 103 -2.62 -1.62 -5.52
N MET A 104 -2.99 -0.42 -5.09
CA MET A 104 -2.94 0.79 -5.91
C MET A 104 -3.77 0.74 -7.21
N GLY A 105 -4.88 0.00 -7.23
CA GLY A 105 -5.80 -0.06 -8.38
C GLY A 105 -5.72 -1.34 -9.22
N ASN A 106 -6.21 -1.22 -10.46
CA ASN A 106 -6.40 -2.35 -11.39
C ASN A 106 -5.27 -2.50 -12.42
N THR A 107 -4.26 -1.63 -12.38
CA THR A 107 -3.08 -1.74 -13.23
C THR A 107 -2.08 -2.71 -12.61
N HIS A 108 -1.63 -3.70 -13.39
CA HIS A 108 -0.71 -4.75 -12.93
C HIS A 108 0.70 -4.24 -12.66
N ASN A 109 0.89 -3.54 -11.54
CA ASN A 109 2.19 -3.02 -11.11
C ASN A 109 3.01 -4.05 -10.33
N LEU A 110 2.39 -5.18 -9.93
CA LEU A 110 3.04 -6.27 -9.23
C LEU A 110 3.26 -7.45 -10.17
N VAL A 111 4.52 -7.83 -10.37
CA VAL A 111 4.90 -9.00 -11.17
C VAL A 111 5.26 -10.15 -10.24
N ARG A 112 4.66 -11.31 -10.47
CA ARG A 112 5.00 -12.52 -9.71
C ARG A 112 6.40 -12.99 -10.10
N TYR A 113 7.30 -13.09 -9.10
CA TYR A 113 8.69 -13.48 -9.31
C TYR A 113 8.84 -14.82 -10.04
N MET A 114 8.12 -15.86 -9.59
CA MET A 114 8.31 -17.22 -10.12
C MET A 114 7.94 -17.34 -11.61
N PRO A 115 6.73 -16.92 -12.06
CA PRO A 115 6.40 -16.93 -13.48
C PRO A 115 7.33 -16.05 -14.33
N LEU A 116 7.75 -14.87 -13.82
CA LEU A 116 8.69 -14.01 -14.52
C LEU A 116 10.04 -14.70 -14.70
N ASN A 117 10.59 -15.29 -13.64
CA ASN A 117 11.86 -16.01 -13.69
C ASN A 117 11.77 -17.16 -14.70
N LEU A 118 10.69 -17.95 -14.68
CA LEU A 118 10.48 -19.03 -15.65
C LEU A 118 10.50 -18.51 -17.09
N GLY A 119 9.70 -17.49 -17.41
CA GLY A 119 9.66 -16.91 -18.76
C GLY A 119 11.00 -16.33 -19.21
N LEU A 120 11.75 -15.70 -18.29
CA LEU A 120 13.07 -15.17 -18.57
C LEU A 120 14.13 -16.27 -18.77
N GLN A 121 14.07 -17.35 -17.99
CA GLN A 121 14.95 -18.51 -18.19
C GLN A 121 14.67 -19.20 -19.52
N GLU A 122 13.40 -19.34 -19.92
CA GLU A 122 13.03 -19.85 -21.25
C GLU A 122 13.57 -18.96 -22.38
N LEU A 123 13.51 -17.63 -22.21
CA LEU A 123 14.08 -16.68 -23.18
C LEU A 123 15.60 -16.88 -23.31
N VAL A 124 16.32 -17.01 -22.20
CA VAL A 124 17.77 -17.29 -22.19
C VAL A 124 18.08 -18.62 -22.88
N THR A 125 17.31 -19.67 -22.61
CA THR A 125 17.46 -20.98 -23.27
C THR A 125 17.27 -20.85 -24.79
N LYS A 126 16.27 -20.09 -25.25
CA LYS A 126 16.04 -19.86 -26.69
C LYS A 126 17.19 -19.10 -27.32
N ILE A 127 17.69 -18.04 -26.68
CA ILE A 127 18.86 -17.27 -27.16
C ILE A 127 20.08 -18.20 -27.30
N ASN A 128 20.39 -18.96 -26.26
CA ASN A 128 21.55 -19.87 -26.27
C ASN A 128 21.39 -20.97 -27.33
N THR A 129 20.17 -21.45 -27.57
CA THR A 129 19.86 -22.42 -28.63
C THR A 129 20.15 -21.86 -30.02
N GLU A 130 19.74 -20.62 -30.30
CA GLU A 130 20.02 -19.96 -31.59
C GLU A 130 21.52 -19.66 -31.76
N LEU A 131 22.23 -19.27 -30.70
CA LEU A 131 23.68 -19.08 -30.74
C LEU A 131 24.42 -20.37 -31.12
N SER A 132 23.97 -21.53 -30.61
CA SER A 132 24.51 -22.84 -31.02
C SER A 132 24.24 -23.15 -32.49
N LYS A 133 23.02 -22.89 -32.99
CA LYS A 133 22.69 -23.10 -34.42
C LYS A 133 23.55 -22.23 -35.34
N ILE A 134 23.76 -20.97 -34.97
CA ILE A 134 24.63 -20.04 -35.70
C ILE A 134 26.07 -20.58 -35.73
N ALA A 135 26.59 -21.05 -34.60
CA ALA A 135 27.92 -21.66 -34.54
C ALA A 135 28.04 -22.86 -35.48
N THR A 136 27.05 -23.76 -35.48
CA THR A 136 27.01 -24.90 -36.40
C THR A 136 27.00 -24.46 -37.87
N GLY A 137 26.20 -23.46 -38.22
CA GLY A 137 26.13 -22.93 -39.59
C GLY A 137 27.46 -22.33 -40.06
N ILE A 138 28.13 -21.54 -39.21
CA ILE A 138 29.42 -20.92 -39.53
C ILE A 138 30.52 -21.99 -39.69
N SER A 139 30.56 -22.99 -38.80
CA SER A 139 31.53 -24.09 -38.91
C SER A 139 31.31 -24.96 -40.15
N GLY A 140 30.06 -25.12 -40.59
CA GLY A 140 29.73 -25.86 -41.82
C GLY A 140 30.32 -25.28 -43.10
N VAL A 141 30.65 -23.98 -43.12
CA VAL A 141 31.30 -23.29 -44.26
C VAL A 141 32.79 -22.99 -44.02
N GLY A 142 33.40 -23.60 -43.01
CA GLY A 142 34.82 -23.47 -42.69
C GLY A 142 35.18 -22.24 -41.83
N GLY A 143 34.19 -21.51 -41.31
CA GLY A 143 34.41 -20.43 -40.34
C GLY A 143 34.56 -20.94 -38.91
N VAL A 144 34.98 -20.06 -38.00
CA VAL A 144 35.04 -20.35 -36.55
C VAL A 144 34.25 -19.30 -35.80
N TYR A 145 33.23 -19.75 -35.04
CA TYR A 145 32.49 -18.95 -34.09
C TYR A 145 32.35 -19.73 -32.78
N LEU A 146 32.82 -19.14 -31.69
CA LEU A 146 32.72 -19.70 -30.35
C LEU A 146 31.65 -18.92 -29.59
N PRO A 147 30.40 -19.43 -29.48
CA PRO A 147 29.33 -18.71 -28.82
C PRO A 147 29.64 -18.52 -27.33
N THR A 148 29.44 -17.30 -26.84
CA THR A 148 29.41 -17.03 -25.40
C THR A 148 27.95 -17.09 -24.95
N TYR A 149 27.62 -18.07 -24.09
CA TYR A 149 26.25 -18.22 -23.62
C TYR A 149 25.87 -17.12 -22.64
N THR A 150 24.65 -16.63 -22.79
CA THR A 150 24.06 -15.67 -21.87
C THR A 150 23.56 -16.40 -20.63
N SER A 151 23.76 -15.80 -19.47
CA SER A 151 23.13 -16.20 -18.21
C SER A 151 22.33 -15.03 -17.64
N LEU A 152 21.27 -15.35 -16.90
CA LEU A 152 20.45 -14.37 -16.22
C LEU A 152 20.14 -14.87 -14.83
N ASN A 153 20.39 -14.02 -13.84
CA ASN A 153 20.00 -14.26 -12.46
C ASN A 153 19.26 -13.04 -11.92
N ILE A 154 17.98 -13.23 -11.62
CA ILE A 154 17.13 -12.21 -10.98
C ILE A 154 16.85 -12.53 -9.52
N SER A 155 17.58 -13.44 -8.88
CA SER A 155 17.35 -13.83 -7.47
C SER A 155 17.33 -12.63 -6.52
N ASN A 156 18.13 -11.61 -6.81
CA ASN A 156 18.20 -10.37 -6.02
C ASN A 156 16.96 -9.48 -6.18
N SER A 157 16.11 -9.76 -7.17
CA SER A 157 14.81 -9.12 -7.38
C SER A 157 13.66 -9.86 -6.70
N LYS A 158 13.94 -10.99 -6.03
CA LYS A 158 12.93 -11.72 -5.27
C LYS A 158 12.63 -10.97 -3.97
N ILE A 159 11.37 -10.61 -3.78
CA ILE A 159 10.86 -10.13 -2.49
C ILE A 159 10.27 -11.34 -1.77
N ASP A 160 10.88 -11.77 -0.67
CA ASP A 160 10.44 -12.93 0.10
C ASP A 160 9.23 -12.64 1.02
N GLU A 161 9.06 -11.36 1.40
CA GLU A 161 8.12 -10.91 2.41
C GLU A 161 6.70 -10.67 1.87
N LEU A 162 6.55 -10.48 0.54
CA LEU A 162 5.27 -10.25 -0.11
C LEU A 162 4.92 -11.44 -1.01
N LYS A 163 4.05 -12.33 -0.53
CA LYS A 163 3.53 -13.46 -1.32
C LYS A 163 2.30 -13.04 -2.11
N THR A 164 2.47 -12.85 -3.41
CA THR A 164 1.37 -12.76 -4.38
C THR A 164 1.02 -14.18 -4.87
N LEU A 165 -0.20 -14.65 -4.65
CA LEU A 165 -0.68 -15.95 -5.15
C LEU A 165 -0.76 -15.96 -6.70
#